data_AF-A0A449ARI1-F1
#
_entry.id   AF-A0A449ARI1-F1
#
_cell.length_a   1.000
_cell.length_b   1.000
_cell.length_c   1.000
_cell.angle_alpha   90.00
_cell.angle_beta   90.00
_cell.angle_gamma   90.00
#
_symmetry.space_group_name_H-M   'P 1'
#
loop_
_entity.id
_entity.type
_entity.pdbx_description
1 polymer ?
#
loop_
_entity_poly.entity_id
_entity_poly.type
_entity_poly.pdbx_seq_one_letter_code
_entity_poly.pdbx_strand_id
1 'polypeptide(L)'
;MELTKVIKSPILTEKSDRLRSNEKNQVFTFKVDFAANKYQIKEAVETIFNVKVSSVNTIKVNKKPKNVGRFHGFTNRYKKAMVTLAEGSLNYLPSNETEAQIVSDEKAVEKKEQKAKKVSDVEAKVAKKLATKKTVATKQTAVKKQATTKRKVGGE
;
A
#
# COMPACT_ATOMS: atom_id res chain seq x y z
N MET A 1 -27.00 -4.16 -2.78
CA MET A 1 -26.74 -3.25 -1.64
C MET A 1 -25.32 -2.75 -1.82
N GLU A 2 -25.05 -1.46 -1.65
CA GLU A 2 -23.69 -0.92 -1.80
C GLU A 2 -22.80 -1.38 -0.63
N LEU A 3 -21.62 -1.94 -0.91
CA LEU A 3 -20.72 -2.49 0.12
C LEU A 3 -20.25 -1.42 1.11
N THR A 4 -20.04 -0.20 0.65
CA THR A 4 -19.61 0.96 1.46
C THR A 4 -20.63 1.34 2.53
N LYS A 5 -21.91 1.05 2.32
CA LYS A 5 -23.00 1.38 3.26
C LYS A 5 -23.28 0.26 4.29
N VAL A 6 -22.64 -0.91 4.13
CA VAL A 6 -22.89 -2.08 4.99
C VAL A 6 -22.34 -1.88 6.40
N ILE A 7 -21.13 -1.34 6.52
CA ILE A 7 -20.45 -1.09 7.79
C ILE A 7 -20.72 0.35 8.21
N LYS A 8 -21.27 0.56 9.42
CA LYS A 8 -21.63 1.90 9.91
C LYS A 8 -20.60 2.44 10.90
N SER A 9 -20.21 1.64 11.89
CA SER A 9 -19.24 2.06 12.91
C SER A 9 -18.63 0.86 13.64
N PRO A 10 -17.42 0.96 14.21
CA PRO A 10 -16.94 0.00 15.19
C PRO A 10 -17.75 0.09 16.49
N ILE A 11 -17.79 -1.01 17.26
CA ILE A 11 -18.36 -1.03 18.61
C ILE A 11 -17.22 -1.26 19.59
N LEU A 12 -16.99 -0.27 20.46
CA LEU A 12 -15.96 -0.28 21.47
C LEU A 12 -16.57 -0.49 22.86
N THR A 13 -16.27 -1.63 23.43
CA THR A 13 -16.57 -2.02 24.81
C THR A 13 -15.40 -2.85 25.36
N GLU A 14 -15.26 -2.95 26.69
CA GLU A 14 -14.25 -3.81 27.33
C GLU A 14 -14.25 -5.24 26.78
N LYS A 15 -15.44 -5.81 26.57
CA LYS A 15 -15.59 -7.14 25.96
C LYS A 15 -15.09 -7.19 24.52
N SER A 16 -15.36 -6.15 23.72
CA SER A 16 -14.88 -6.11 22.33
C SER A 16 -13.36 -5.98 22.27
N ASP A 17 -12.77 -5.27 23.24
CA ASP A 17 -11.32 -5.08 23.32
C ASP A 17 -10.63 -6.37 23.72
N ARG A 18 -11.14 -7.06 24.75
CA ARG A 18 -10.70 -8.40 25.12
C ARG A 18 -10.77 -9.38 23.96
N LEU A 19 -11.83 -9.31 23.15
CA LEU A 19 -12.00 -10.17 21.97
C LEU A 19 -11.01 -9.86 20.85
N ARG A 20 -10.58 -8.60 20.73
CA ARG A 20 -9.57 -8.16 19.77
C ARG A 20 -8.17 -8.60 20.19
N SER A 21 -7.84 -8.47 21.47
CA SER A 21 -6.51 -8.79 22.02
C SER A 21 -6.23 -10.29 22.15
N ASN A 22 -7.20 -11.16 21.82
CA ASN A 22 -6.97 -12.60 21.80
C ASN A 22 -6.05 -12.97 20.63
N GLU A 23 -4.87 -13.50 20.96
CA GLU A 23 -3.86 -13.91 19.98
C GLU A 23 -4.35 -15.02 19.04
N LYS A 24 -5.20 -15.94 19.55
CA LYS A 24 -5.68 -17.08 18.76
C LYS A 24 -6.75 -16.72 17.74
N ASN A 25 -7.63 -15.78 18.08
CA ASN A 25 -8.78 -15.41 17.27
C ASN A 25 -9.06 -13.92 17.48
N GLN A 26 -8.51 -13.09 16.60
CA GLN A 26 -8.77 -11.66 16.64
C GLN A 26 -10.18 -11.37 16.09
N VAL A 27 -11.07 -10.95 16.99
CA VAL A 27 -12.48 -10.69 16.65
C VAL A 27 -12.77 -9.19 16.76
N PHE A 28 -13.22 -8.61 15.66
CA PHE A 28 -13.64 -7.21 15.57
C PHE A 28 -15.15 -7.10 15.57
N THR A 29 -15.68 -6.13 16.31
CA THR A 29 -17.13 -5.92 16.43
C THR A 29 -17.56 -4.64 15.73
N PHE A 30 -18.50 -4.77 14.80
CA PHE A 30 -19.07 -3.67 14.02
C PHE A 30 -20.57 -3.52 14.22
N LYS A 31 -21.03 -2.28 14.14
CA LYS A 31 -22.41 -1.92 13.88
C LYS A 31 -22.61 -1.90 12.37
N VAL A 32 -23.47 -2.77 11.88
CA VAL A 32 -23.75 -2.94 10.45
C VAL A 32 -25.21 -2.65 10.14
N ASP A 33 -25.53 -2.55 8.86
CA ASP A 33 -26.91 -2.39 8.43
C ASP A 33 -27.81 -3.55 8.86
N PHE A 34 -29.07 -3.23 9.21
CA PHE A 34 -30.01 -4.20 9.73
C PHE A 34 -30.44 -5.25 8.69
N ALA A 35 -30.40 -4.90 7.40
CA ALA A 35 -30.74 -5.81 6.30
C ALA A 35 -29.53 -6.60 5.76
N ALA A 36 -28.30 -6.27 6.14
CA ALA A 36 -27.09 -6.89 5.56
C ALA A 36 -26.95 -8.39 5.86
N ASN A 37 -26.60 -9.19 4.86
CA ASN A 37 -26.29 -10.61 5.00
C ASN A 37 -24.83 -10.84 5.43
N LYS A 38 -24.53 -12.02 5.99
CA LYS A 38 -23.16 -12.36 6.44
C LYS A 38 -22.13 -12.31 5.30
N TYR A 39 -22.52 -12.77 4.11
CA TYR A 39 -21.66 -12.72 2.91
C TYR A 39 -21.32 -11.28 2.50
N GLN A 40 -22.31 -10.39 2.52
CA GLN A 40 -22.11 -8.97 2.22
C GLN A 40 -21.22 -8.28 3.25
N ILE A 41 -21.36 -8.63 4.53
CA ILE A 41 -20.50 -8.09 5.61
C ILE A 41 -19.07 -8.59 5.41
N LYS A 42 -18.89 -9.86 5.06
CA LYS A 42 -17.57 -10.42 4.77
C LYS A 42 -16.91 -9.65 3.62
N GLU A 43 -17.58 -9.58 2.48
CA GLU A 43 -17.07 -8.91 1.28
C GLU A 43 -16.77 -7.42 1.53
N ALA A 44 -17.65 -6.72 2.26
CA ALA A 44 -17.43 -5.31 2.61
C ALA A 44 -16.21 -5.11 3.51
N VAL A 45 -16.00 -5.97 4.51
CA VAL A 45 -14.82 -5.89 5.39
C VAL A 45 -13.54 -6.18 4.60
N GLU A 46 -13.56 -7.22 3.76
CA GLU A 46 -12.40 -7.60 2.94
C GLU A 46 -12.04 -6.48 1.94
N THR A 47 -13.04 -5.85 1.31
CA THR A 47 -12.83 -4.79 0.31
C THR A 47 -12.38 -3.47 0.94
N ILE A 48 -13.00 -3.04 2.04
CA ILE A 48 -12.72 -1.73 2.65
C ILE A 48 -11.36 -1.74 3.35
N PHE A 49 -11.00 -2.86 3.97
CA PHE A 49 -9.83 -2.93 4.82
C PHE A 49 -8.70 -3.80 4.25
N ASN A 50 -8.89 -4.44 3.09
CA ASN A 50 -7.91 -5.31 2.45
C ASN A 50 -7.40 -6.44 3.36
N VAL A 51 -8.27 -6.99 4.20
CA VAL A 51 -7.97 -8.08 5.14
C VAL A 51 -8.65 -9.38 4.71
N LYS A 52 -8.20 -10.53 5.23
CA LYS A 52 -8.87 -11.83 5.01
C LYS A 52 -9.75 -12.19 6.20
N VAL A 53 -11.02 -12.47 5.94
CA VAL A 53 -12.00 -12.81 6.98
C VAL A 53 -12.23 -14.31 7.04
N SER A 54 -12.03 -14.88 8.22
CA SER A 54 -12.29 -16.30 8.51
C SER A 54 -13.79 -16.57 8.69
N SER A 55 -14.44 -15.86 9.60
CA SER A 55 -15.86 -16.08 9.92
C SER A 55 -16.60 -14.82 10.35
N VAL A 56 -17.91 -14.81 10.17
CA VAL A 56 -18.79 -13.68 10.54
C VAL A 56 -19.99 -14.18 11.35
N ASN A 57 -20.12 -13.63 12.55
CA ASN A 57 -21.22 -13.90 13.48
C ASN A 57 -22.05 -12.64 13.65
N THR A 58 -23.38 -12.73 13.55
CA THR A 58 -24.25 -11.55 13.58
C THR A 58 -25.35 -11.70 14.62
N ILE A 59 -25.67 -10.60 15.30
CA ILE A 59 -26.75 -10.52 16.29
C ILE A 59 -27.60 -9.28 15.98
N LYS A 60 -28.92 -9.44 15.94
CA LYS A 60 -29.85 -8.31 15.82
C LYS A 60 -30.12 -7.72 17.21
N VAL A 61 -29.86 -6.43 17.38
CA VAL A 61 -30.13 -5.71 18.63
C VAL A 61 -31.41 -4.91 18.47
N ASN A 62 -32.39 -5.23 19.30
CA ASN A 62 -33.69 -4.56 19.29
C ASN A 62 -33.58 -3.10 19.79
N LYS A 63 -34.51 -2.27 19.32
CA LYS A 63 -34.67 -0.91 19.82
C LYS A 63 -35.01 -0.94 21.30
N LYS A 64 -34.43 -0.03 22.09
CA LYS A 64 -34.72 0.12 23.52
C LYS A 64 -35.57 1.37 23.74
N PRO A 65 -36.60 1.34 24.59
CA PRO A 65 -37.34 2.54 24.95
C PRO A 65 -36.39 3.56 25.58
N LYS A 66 -36.52 4.82 25.20
CA LYS A 66 -35.73 5.93 25.72
C LYS A 66 -36.61 7.16 25.81
N ASN A 67 -36.52 7.84 26.95
CA ASN A 67 -37.25 9.07 27.21
C ASN A 67 -36.28 10.25 27.12
N VAL A 68 -36.74 11.34 26.53
CA VAL A 68 -36.02 12.62 26.44
C VAL A 68 -36.99 13.72 26.86
N GLY A 69 -36.89 14.15 28.12
CA GLY A 69 -37.86 15.08 28.72
C GLY A 69 -39.28 14.51 28.70
N ARG A 70 -40.23 15.27 28.12
CA ARG A 70 -41.64 14.87 27.98
C ARG A 70 -41.87 13.85 26.86
N PHE A 71 -40.90 13.63 25.97
CA PHE A 71 -41.08 12.75 24.82
C PHE A 71 -40.64 11.32 25.12
N HIS A 72 -41.53 10.38 24.83
CA HIS A 72 -41.28 8.95 24.86
C HIS A 72 -40.94 8.45 23.46
N GLY A 73 -39.83 7.73 23.33
CA GLY A 73 -39.37 7.21 22.05
C GLY A 73 -38.56 5.93 22.20
N PHE A 74 -37.89 5.55 21.11
CA PHE A 74 -37.03 4.38 21.07
C PHE A 74 -35.68 4.72 20.44
N THR A 75 -34.63 4.06 20.90
CA THR A 75 -33.33 4.09 20.22
C THR A 75 -33.38 3.35 18.89
N ASN A 76 -32.50 3.70 17.97
CA ASN A 76 -32.47 3.01 16.69
C ASN A 76 -31.97 1.56 16.85
N ARG A 77 -32.67 0.62 16.22
CA ARG A 77 -32.22 -0.78 16.16
C ARG A 77 -30.98 -0.89 15.30
N TYR A 78 -30.15 -1.91 15.55
CA TYR A 78 -28.98 -2.17 14.72
C TYR A 78 -28.61 -3.64 14.73
N LYS A 79 -27.78 -4.05 13.78
CA LYS A 79 -27.18 -5.37 13.77
C LYS A 79 -25.73 -5.25 14.21
N LYS A 80 -25.32 -6.13 15.12
CA LYS A 80 -23.95 -6.29 15.59
C LYS A 80 -23.31 -7.43 14.78
N ALA A 81 -22.17 -7.18 14.17
CA ALA A 81 -21.38 -8.19 13.49
C ALA A 81 -20.05 -8.37 14.22
N MET A 82 -19.76 -9.60 14.63
CA MET A 82 -18.47 -10.05 15.15
C MET A 82 -17.76 -10.76 14.00
N VAL A 83 -16.63 -10.20 13.59
CA VAL A 83 -15.87 -10.63 12.42
C VAL A 83 -14.53 -11.16 12.90
N THR A 84 -14.26 -12.44 12.61
CA THR A 84 -13.01 -13.11 12.94
C THR A 84 -12.08 -13.02 11.75
N LEU A 85 -10.88 -12.49 11.95
CA LEU A 85 -9.85 -12.45 10.90
C LEU A 85 -9.12 -13.78 10.81
N ALA A 86 -8.60 -14.10 9.63
CA ALA A 86 -7.73 -15.27 9.45
C ALA A 86 -6.32 -14.97 9.96
N GLU A 87 -5.73 -13.87 9.51
CA GLU A 87 -4.38 -13.43 9.87
C GLU A 87 -4.32 -11.89 9.81
N GLY A 88 -3.56 -11.29 10.72
CA GLY A 88 -3.31 -9.83 10.76
C GLY A 88 -4.28 -9.05 11.64
N SER A 89 -3.87 -7.82 12.00
CA SER A 89 -4.66 -6.88 12.79
C SER A 89 -5.41 -5.90 11.88
N LEU A 90 -6.66 -5.61 12.25
CA LEU A 90 -7.43 -4.57 11.59
C LEU A 90 -7.27 -3.23 12.33
N ASN A 91 -6.55 -2.30 11.72
CA ASN A 91 -6.43 -0.92 12.19
C ASN A 91 -7.60 -0.09 11.66
N TYR A 92 -8.69 -0.03 12.42
CA TYR A 92 -9.84 0.85 12.13
C TYR A 92 -9.81 2.15 12.96
N LEU A 93 -8.89 2.27 13.92
CA LEU A 93 -8.65 3.51 14.65
C LEU A 93 -7.71 4.38 13.81
N PRO A 94 -8.03 5.67 13.60
CA PRO A 94 -7.04 6.60 13.08
C PRO A 94 -6.01 6.81 14.18
N SER A 95 -4.97 5.98 14.20
CA SER A 95 -3.76 6.31 14.93
C SER A 95 -3.21 7.58 14.29
N ASN A 96 -2.89 8.61 15.07
CA ASN A 96 -2.11 9.76 14.59
C ASN A 96 -0.75 9.35 13.95
N GLU A 97 -0.37 8.08 14.10
CA GLU A 97 0.76 7.41 13.46
C GLU A 97 0.55 7.13 11.96
N THR A 98 -0.68 7.17 11.44
CA THR A 98 -0.94 6.96 10.01
C THR A 98 -0.39 8.09 9.15
N GLU A 99 -0.24 9.31 9.69
CA GLU A 99 0.51 10.38 9.03
C GLU A 99 2.01 10.06 8.96
N ALA A 100 2.57 9.40 9.97
CA ALA A 100 4.00 9.07 10.01
C ALA A 100 4.38 7.96 9.01
N GLN A 101 3.48 7.00 8.76
CA GLN A 101 3.72 5.93 7.78
C GLN A 101 3.61 6.43 6.33
N ILE A 102 2.61 7.27 6.02
CA ILE A 102 2.43 7.85 4.68
C ILE A 102 3.63 8.73 4.29
N VAL A 103 4.16 9.54 5.22
CA VAL A 103 5.36 10.38 4.98
C VAL A 103 6.63 9.53 4.81
N SER A 104 6.68 8.34 5.42
CA SER A 104 7.83 7.43 5.28
C SER A 104 7.82 6.66 3.94
N ASP A 105 6.64 6.31 3.43
CA ASP A 105 6.47 5.66 2.14
C ASP A 105 6.71 6.64 0.97
N GLU A 106 6.28 7.90 1.09
CA GLU A 106 6.59 8.95 0.10
C GLU A 106 8.10 9.23 0.01
N LYS A 107 8.79 9.32 1.15
CA LYS A 107 10.26 9.47 1.19
C LYS A 107 11.00 8.23 0.64
N ALA A 108 10.40 7.04 0.69
CA ALA A 108 10.98 5.82 0.13
C ALA A 108 10.83 5.76 -1.40
N VAL A 109 9.72 6.26 -1.95
CA VAL A 109 9.50 6.41 -3.39
C VAL A 109 10.45 7.45 -3.98
N GLU A 110 10.62 8.61 -3.33
CA GLU A 110 11.58 9.64 -3.75
C GLU A 110 13.03 9.14 -3.73
N LYS A 111 13.42 8.34 -2.71
CA LYS A 111 14.77 7.74 -2.66
C LYS A 111 14.99 6.69 -3.74
N LYS A 112 13.96 5.95 -4.16
CA LYS A 112 14.05 5.00 -5.29
C LYS A 112 14.19 5.74 -6.62
N GLU A 113 13.45 6.81 -6.83
CA GLU A 113 13.56 7.64 -8.04
C GLU A 113 14.91 8.38 -8.14
N GLN A 114 15.42 8.90 -7.02
CA GLN A 114 16.75 9.52 -6.98
C GLN A 114 17.88 8.51 -7.18
N LYS A 115 17.72 7.26 -6.72
CA LYS A 115 18.66 6.17 -7.04
C LYS A 115 18.63 5.82 -8.53
N ALA A 116 17.44 5.72 -9.14
CA ALA A 116 17.32 5.45 -10.58
C ALA A 116 17.98 6.55 -11.43
N LYS A 117 17.76 7.84 -11.10
CA LYS A 117 18.41 8.98 -11.77
C LYS A 117 19.93 8.97 -11.58
N LYS A 118 20.43 8.62 -10.39
CA LYS A 118 21.88 8.51 -10.13
C LYS A 118 22.54 7.37 -10.90
N VAL A 119 21.84 6.24 -11.10
CA VAL A 119 22.38 5.10 -11.87
C VAL A 119 22.51 5.47 -13.35
N SER A 120 21.51 6.14 -13.95
CA SER A 120 21.59 6.60 -15.34
C SER A 120 22.69 7.67 -15.55
N ASP A 121 22.90 8.55 -14.58
CA ASP A 121 23.97 9.57 -14.65
C ASP A 121 25.38 8.95 -14.57
N VAL A 122 25.54 7.85 -13.83
CA VAL A 122 26.80 7.10 -13.75
C VAL A 122 27.09 6.37 -15.06
N GLU A 123 26.09 5.75 -15.66
CA GLU A 123 26.20 5.08 -16.96
C GLU A 123 26.58 6.07 -18.07
N ALA A 124 25.97 7.27 -18.09
CA ALA A 124 26.30 8.32 -19.04
C ALA A 124 27.75 8.86 -18.88
N LYS A 125 28.27 8.93 -17.65
CA LYS A 125 29.66 9.33 -17.37
C LYS A 125 30.66 8.25 -17.80
N VAL A 126 30.35 6.97 -17.57
CA VAL A 126 31.20 5.84 -18.01
C VAL A 126 31.25 5.78 -19.53
N ALA A 127 30.12 5.98 -20.23
CA ALA A 127 30.07 6.04 -21.69
C ALA A 127 30.90 7.20 -22.26
N LYS A 128 30.81 8.40 -21.67
CA LYS A 128 31.66 9.54 -22.06
C LYS A 128 33.14 9.27 -21.85
N LYS A 129 33.53 8.63 -20.74
CA LYS A 129 34.93 8.27 -20.45
C LYS A 129 35.46 7.18 -21.38
N LEU A 130 34.62 6.23 -21.79
CA LEU A 130 34.95 5.22 -22.79
C LEU A 130 35.08 5.85 -24.18
N ALA A 131 34.23 6.81 -24.55
CA ALA A 131 34.32 7.54 -25.81
C ALA A 131 35.57 8.45 -25.87
N THR A 132 35.93 9.14 -24.79
CA THR A 132 37.18 9.91 -24.72
C THR A 132 38.41 9.02 -24.73
N LYS A 133 38.39 7.88 -24.03
CA LYS A 133 39.47 6.88 -24.11
C LYS A 133 39.60 6.28 -25.51
N LYS A 134 38.47 6.03 -26.20
CA LYS A 134 38.45 5.50 -27.57
C LYS A 134 38.94 6.54 -28.59
N THR A 135 38.62 7.83 -28.42
CA THR A 135 39.11 8.93 -29.27
C THR A 135 40.59 9.26 -29.01
N VAL A 136 41.07 9.16 -27.77
CA VAL A 136 42.51 9.28 -27.44
C VAL A 136 43.31 8.11 -28.03
N ALA A 137 42.77 6.88 -27.95
CA ALA A 137 43.38 5.70 -28.56
C ALA A 137 43.44 5.78 -30.11
N THR A 138 42.40 6.32 -30.76
CA THR A 138 42.41 6.55 -32.22
C THR A 138 43.32 7.71 -32.63
N LYS A 139 43.45 8.78 -31.81
CA LYS A 139 44.43 9.84 -32.04
C LYS A 139 45.88 9.34 -31.92
N GLN A 140 46.17 8.41 -31.01
CA GLN A 140 47.50 7.80 -30.89
C GLN A 140 47.87 6.86 -32.05
N THR A 141 46.88 6.21 -32.69
CA THR A 141 47.11 5.36 -33.87
C THR A 141 47.22 6.16 -35.18
N ALA A 142 46.64 7.36 -35.25
CA ALA A 142 46.71 8.22 -36.45
C ALA A 142 48.09 8.89 -36.67
N VAL A 143 48.94 9.00 -35.65
CA VAL A 143 50.27 9.65 -35.77
C VAL A 143 51.34 8.73 -36.39
N LYS A 144 51.08 7.44 -36.59
CA LYS A 144 52.07 6.44 -37.07
C LYS A 144 52.05 6.10 -38.57
N LYS A 145 51.46 6.92 -39.44
CA LYS A 145 51.54 6.71 -40.91
C LYS A 145 52.18 7.90 -41.63
N GLN A 146 53.51 7.92 -41.68
CA GLN A 146 54.24 8.49 -42.81
C GLN A 146 55.49 7.65 -43.08
N ALA A 147 55.47 6.93 -44.21
CA ALA A 147 56.67 6.45 -44.89
C ALA A 147 56.32 6.30 -46.38
N THR A 148 56.48 7.37 -47.14
CA THR A 148 56.44 7.34 -48.61
C THR A 148 57.84 7.10 -49.14
N THR A 149 58.08 5.95 -49.77
CA THR A 149 59.26 5.73 -50.63
C THR A 149 58.81 5.68 -52.07
N LYS A 150 59.18 6.71 -52.86
CA LYS A 150 59.04 6.70 -54.32
C LYS A 150 60.00 5.65 -54.90
N ARG A 151 59.48 4.59 -55.50
CA ARG A 151 60.30 3.69 -56.32
C ARG A 151 60.52 4.32 -57.69
N LYS A 152 61.80 4.52 -58.02
CA LYS A 152 62.32 4.97 -59.31
C LYS A 152 62.04 3.87 -60.34
N VAL A 153 61.30 4.20 -61.39
CA VAL A 153 61.08 3.32 -62.54
C VAL A 153 62.20 3.57 -63.55
N GLY A 154 62.98 2.54 -63.82
CA GLY A 154 63.81 2.38 -65.01
C GLY A 154 63.85 0.87 -65.24
N GLY A 155 63.59 0.31 -66.42
CA GLY A 155 63.69 0.85 -67.76
C GLY A 155 64.61 -0.10 -68.52
N GLU A 156 64.00 -1.05 -69.22
CA GLU A 156 64.51 -1.65 -70.47
C GLU A 156 63.54 -1.21 -71.58
#